data_AF-A7ZAN4-F1
#
_entry.id   AF-A7ZAN4-F1
#
_cell.length_a   1.000
_cell.length_b   1.000
_cell.length_c   1.000
_cell.angle_alpha   90.00
_cell.angle_beta   90.00
_cell.angle_gamma   90.00
#
_symmetry.space_group_name_H-M   'P 1'
#
loop_
_entity.id
_entity.type
_entity.pdbx_description
1 polymer ?
#
loop_
_entity_poly.entity_id
_entity_poly.type
_entity_poly.pdbx_seq_one_letter_code
_entity_poly.pdbx_strand_id
1 'polypeptide(L)'
;MMSTDCKRWKFKDSVQVLTYTAHIIIQYRKAIKLAHTSEIKEAVERLTIGCEKQELSDLLGEEAGNQFFDALMKLDALIEPWQNGREGRITEKQLYHFEKYNQNPNLIQKRLDGSRAAIVGLGGVGTIILQNLLAAGLQHFILIDFDAVSVHNLNRQFVYNKSSVGKLKISECRDYIAGINPNADAALYHKEITQPQDLRVLDPYEIDIVINAADKPHNISEWVYRYCKERNIAFMTGGVGSFSGQWGPLLTPESYQSGVTYEKNMPAGLLNCYPDEPIKGSLGATNGIISSFMSHDIITYLAGGSPKSLNTRIGLDFDGLHITETKLSQKESAL
;
A
#
# COMPACT_ATOMS: atom_id res chain seq x y z
N MET A 1 -38.41 -0.11 22.85
CA MET A 1 -37.67 1.09 22.43
C MET A 1 -36.21 0.72 22.38
N MET A 2 -35.68 0.45 21.19
CA MET A 2 -34.24 0.25 21.01
C MET A 2 -33.59 1.63 21.18
N SER A 3 -32.60 1.78 22.07
CA SER A 3 -31.84 3.03 22.12
C SER A 3 -31.14 3.17 20.78
N THR A 4 -31.52 4.18 20.01
CA THR A 4 -30.72 4.66 18.90
C THR A 4 -29.48 5.27 19.53
N ASP A 5 -28.40 4.50 19.65
CA ASP A 5 -27.10 5.06 20.01
C ASP A 5 -26.79 6.15 18.99
N CYS A 6 -26.92 7.40 19.42
CA CYS A 6 -26.63 8.55 18.58
C CYS A 6 -25.14 8.51 18.24
N LYS A 7 -24.83 8.38 16.94
CA LYS A 7 -23.45 8.39 16.46
C LYS A 7 -22.77 9.71 16.81
N ARG A 8 -21.60 9.62 17.44
CA ARG A 8 -20.71 10.74 17.72
C ARG A 8 -19.65 10.84 16.64
N TRP A 9 -19.19 12.06 16.38
CA TRP A 9 -18.21 12.38 15.36
C TRP A 9 -17.13 13.28 15.93
N LYS A 10 -15.87 12.98 15.62
CA LYS A 10 -14.73 13.85 15.89
C LYS A 10 -13.99 14.15 14.59
N PHE A 11 -13.14 15.18 14.61
CA PHE A 11 -12.15 15.37 13.57
C PHE A 11 -11.19 14.17 13.51
N LYS A 12 -10.86 13.75 12.29
CA LYS A 12 -9.69 12.91 12.05
C LYS A 12 -8.44 13.63 12.56
N ASP A 13 -7.47 12.88 13.05
CA ASP A 13 -6.23 13.37 13.66
C ASP A 13 -5.40 14.22 12.67
N SER A 14 -5.54 13.92 11.37
CA SER A 14 -4.88 14.66 10.28
C SER A 14 -5.61 15.96 9.87
N VAL A 15 -6.73 16.30 10.49
CA VAL A 15 -7.41 17.60 10.30
C VAL A 15 -6.66 18.67 11.07
N GLN A 16 -6.27 19.73 10.37
CA GLN A 16 -5.67 20.91 11.00
C GLN A 16 -6.72 22.00 11.17
N VAL A 17 -6.81 22.53 12.38
CA VAL A 17 -7.63 23.71 12.67
C VAL A 17 -6.72 24.89 12.99
N LEU A 18 -6.80 25.93 12.17
CA LEU A 18 -6.00 27.15 12.31
C LEU A 18 -6.93 28.31 12.71
N THR A 19 -6.72 28.86 13.90
CA THR A 19 -7.53 29.95 14.44
C THR A 19 -6.82 31.29 14.27
N TYR A 20 -7.48 32.21 13.57
CA TYR A 20 -7.02 33.59 13.38
C TYR A 20 -8.03 34.57 13.98
N THR A 21 -7.66 35.84 14.16
CA THR A 21 -8.53 36.86 14.78
C THR A 21 -9.90 36.98 14.10
N ALA A 22 -9.97 36.92 12.77
CA ALA A 22 -11.21 37.12 12.02
C ALA A 22 -11.85 35.82 11.49
N HIS A 23 -11.12 34.72 11.46
CA HIS A 23 -11.59 33.48 10.82
C HIS A 23 -10.92 32.23 11.38
N ILE A 24 -11.57 31.09 11.17
CA ILE A 24 -11.06 29.75 11.46
C ILE A 24 -10.92 29.00 10.14
N ILE A 25 -9.79 28.30 9.95
CA ILE A 25 -9.56 27.44 8.79
C ILE A 25 -9.53 25.98 9.25
N ILE A 26 -10.36 25.15 8.63
CA ILE A 26 -10.33 23.70 8.79
C ILE A 26 -9.71 23.13 7.52
N GLN A 27 -8.54 22.53 7.63
CA GLN A 27 -7.75 21.98 6.52
C GLN A 27 -7.64 20.46 6.64
N TYR A 28 -8.06 19.78 5.57
CA TYR A 28 -7.80 18.36 5.37
C TYR A 28 -7.52 18.09 3.88
N ARG A 29 -8.47 17.53 3.12
CA ARG A 29 -8.35 17.40 1.65
C ARG A 29 -8.47 18.75 0.93
N LYS A 30 -9.24 19.67 1.49
CA LYS A 30 -9.40 21.07 1.09
C LYS A 30 -9.52 21.92 2.35
N ALA A 31 -9.34 23.24 2.19
CA ALA A 31 -9.62 24.22 3.24
C ALA A 31 -11.09 24.64 3.22
N ILE A 32 -11.71 24.75 4.38
CA ILE A 32 -12.90 25.60 4.60
C ILE A 32 -12.49 26.76 5.49
N LYS A 33 -12.89 27.97 5.10
CA LYS A 33 -12.71 29.19 5.87
C LYS A 33 -14.05 29.63 6.45
N LEU A 34 -14.09 29.83 7.76
CA LEU A 34 -15.29 30.19 8.52
C LEU A 34 -15.05 31.49 9.27
N ALA A 35 -16.10 32.27 9.52
CA ALA A 35 -16.01 33.42 10.42
C ALA A 35 -15.63 32.95 11.83
N HIS A 36 -14.81 33.73 12.54
CA HIS A 36 -14.47 33.43 13.93
C HIS A 36 -15.58 33.97 14.85
N THR A 37 -16.58 33.13 15.11
CA THR A 37 -17.63 33.39 16.11
C THR A 37 -17.46 32.46 17.31
N SER A 38 -18.11 32.79 18.43
CA SER A 38 -18.15 31.95 19.64
C SER A 38 -18.68 30.54 19.35
N GLU A 39 -19.73 30.45 18.55
CA GLU A 39 -20.45 29.21 18.26
C GLU A 39 -19.62 28.31 17.35
N ILE A 40 -18.94 28.86 16.33
CA ILE A 40 -18.04 28.09 15.46
C ILE A 40 -16.83 27.58 16.26
N LYS A 41 -16.27 28.41 17.15
CA LYS A 41 -15.17 28.01 18.01
C LYS A 41 -15.58 26.84 18.91
N GLU A 42 -16.75 26.93 19.55
CA GLU A 42 -17.27 25.88 20.41
C GLU A 42 -17.60 24.60 19.60
N ALA A 43 -18.17 24.73 18.39
CA ALA A 43 -18.43 23.60 17.50
C ALA A 43 -17.13 22.83 17.15
N VAL A 44 -16.05 23.56 16.89
CA VAL A 44 -14.71 22.99 16.64
C VAL A 44 -14.15 22.28 17.87
N GLU A 45 -14.28 22.88 19.05
CA GLU A 45 -13.83 22.28 20.31
C GLU A 45 -14.59 20.97 20.60
N ARG A 46 -15.92 20.97 20.41
CA ARG A 46 -16.76 19.77 20.52
C ARG A 46 -16.31 18.66 19.56
N LEU A 47 -16.02 18.99 18.31
CA LEU A 47 -15.52 18.03 17.31
C LEU A 47 -14.08 17.55 17.57
N THR A 48 -13.31 18.20 18.44
CA THR A 48 -11.98 17.69 18.82
C THR A 48 -12.08 16.47 19.74
N ILE A 49 -13.11 16.43 20.59
CA ILE A 49 -13.38 15.33 21.54
C ILE A 49 -14.34 14.32 20.89
N GLY A 50 -15.40 14.82 20.30
CA GLY A 50 -16.45 14.06 19.63
C GLY A 50 -17.83 14.52 20.09
N CYS A 51 -18.74 14.83 19.17
CA CYS A 51 -20.11 15.26 19.46
C CYS A 51 -21.13 14.67 18.47
N GLU A 52 -22.41 14.72 18.82
CA GLU A 52 -23.49 14.35 17.91
C GLU A 52 -23.76 15.44 16.88
N LYS A 53 -24.36 15.05 15.74
CA LYS A 53 -24.83 16.02 14.73
C LYS A 53 -25.83 17.01 15.33
N GLN A 54 -26.72 16.53 16.20
CA GLN A 54 -27.74 17.36 16.85
C GLN A 54 -27.10 18.44 17.75
N GLU A 55 -26.04 18.10 18.48
CA GLU A 55 -25.31 19.06 19.32
C GLU A 55 -24.74 20.24 18.52
N LEU A 56 -24.39 20.03 17.24
CA LEU A 56 -23.94 21.09 16.34
C LEU A 56 -25.11 21.95 15.83
N SER A 57 -26.23 21.32 15.50
CA SER A 57 -27.47 22.00 15.10
C SER A 57 -28.06 22.85 16.21
N ASP A 58 -28.03 22.37 17.46
CA ASP A 58 -28.51 23.12 18.61
C ASP A 58 -27.63 24.36 18.90
N LEU A 59 -26.33 24.27 18.60
CA LEU A 59 -25.36 25.35 18.82
C LEU A 59 -25.37 26.40 17.69
N LEU A 60 -25.47 25.97 16.43
CA LEU A 60 -25.34 26.84 15.26
C LEU A 60 -26.70 27.26 14.66
N GLY A 61 -27.80 26.66 15.11
CA GLY A 61 -29.10 26.70 14.45
C GLY A 61 -29.25 25.55 13.44
N GLU A 62 -30.47 25.03 13.29
CA GLU A 62 -30.73 23.76 12.60
C GLU A 62 -30.19 23.73 11.16
N GLU A 63 -30.44 24.78 10.37
CA GLU A 63 -29.96 24.87 8.99
C GLU A 63 -28.43 24.99 8.94
N ALA A 64 -27.83 25.90 9.70
CA ALA A 64 -26.41 26.18 9.67
C ALA A 64 -25.56 25.03 10.23
N GLY A 65 -26.02 24.37 11.31
CA GLY A 65 -25.37 23.20 11.89
C GLY A 65 -25.39 22.00 10.95
N ASN A 66 -26.51 21.76 10.27
CA ASN A 66 -26.60 20.73 9.23
C ASN A 66 -25.64 21.02 8.08
N GLN A 67 -25.61 22.26 7.55
CA GLN A 67 -24.69 22.66 6.49
C GLN A 67 -23.22 22.52 6.89
N PHE A 68 -22.88 22.90 8.13
CA PHE A 68 -21.52 22.77 8.67
C PHE A 68 -21.10 21.30 8.76
N PHE A 69 -21.93 20.44 9.34
CA PHE A 69 -21.67 19.00 9.43
C PHE A 69 -21.51 18.36 8.05
N ASP A 70 -22.43 18.65 7.12
CA ASP A 70 -22.41 18.08 5.78
C ASP A 70 -21.17 18.54 4.99
N ALA A 71 -20.72 19.79 5.20
CA ALA A 71 -19.47 20.28 4.61
C ALA A 71 -18.24 19.50 5.12
N LEU A 72 -18.18 19.20 6.42
CA LEU A 72 -17.10 18.41 7.01
C LEU A 72 -17.12 16.93 6.57
N MET A 73 -18.32 16.34 6.42
CA MET A 73 -18.49 15.01 5.84
C MET A 73 -18.02 14.97 4.39
N LYS A 74 -18.36 15.99 3.59
CA LYS A 74 -17.90 16.12 2.19
C LYS A 74 -16.39 16.31 2.08
N LEU A 75 -15.76 16.92 3.08
CA LEU A 75 -14.30 16.98 3.19
C LEU A 75 -13.65 15.65 3.58
N ASP A 76 -14.44 14.66 4.04
CA ASP A 76 -13.94 13.42 4.65
C ASP A 76 -13.14 13.70 5.95
N ALA A 77 -13.48 14.78 6.67
CA ALA A 77 -12.76 15.27 7.85
C ALA A 77 -13.22 14.65 9.17
N LEU A 78 -14.36 13.94 9.19
CA LEU A 78 -14.96 13.38 10.39
C LEU A 78 -14.79 11.86 10.47
N ILE A 79 -14.69 11.35 11.69
CA ILE A 79 -14.66 9.92 12.01
C ILE A 79 -15.39 9.66 13.33
N GLU A 80 -15.96 8.47 13.50
CA GLU A 80 -16.47 8.05 14.81
C GLU A 80 -15.30 7.94 15.82
N PRO A 81 -15.44 8.42 17.06
CA PRO A 81 -14.41 8.28 18.08
C PRO A 81 -13.94 6.84 18.25
N TRP A 82 -12.63 6.64 18.27
CA TRP A 82 -11.99 5.34 18.43
C TRP A 82 -10.83 5.45 19.40
N GLN A 83 -10.51 4.33 20.06
CA GLN A 83 -9.36 4.22 20.95
C GLN A 83 -8.21 3.52 20.23
N ASN A 84 -6.98 3.99 20.46
CA ASN A 84 -5.79 3.39 19.85
C ASN A 84 -5.45 2.05 20.51
N GLY A 85 -5.75 0.94 19.84
CA GLY A 85 -5.45 -0.41 20.32
C GLY A 85 -4.00 -0.84 20.13
N ARG A 86 -3.12 0.07 19.68
CA ARG A 86 -1.71 -0.20 19.34
C ARG A 86 -0.72 0.75 20.04
N GLU A 87 -1.16 1.44 21.10
CA GLU A 87 -0.29 2.30 21.90
C GLU A 87 0.99 1.56 22.35
N GLY A 88 2.14 2.22 22.18
CA GLY A 88 3.46 1.69 22.46
C GLY A 88 4.00 0.68 21.44
N ARG A 89 3.28 0.38 20.35
CA ARG A 89 3.72 -0.57 19.30
C ARG A 89 4.27 0.14 18.07
N ILE A 90 5.06 -0.56 17.26
CA ILE A 90 5.62 -0.03 16.01
C ILE A 90 4.54 0.50 15.04
N THR A 91 3.32 -0.07 15.11
CA THR A 91 2.18 0.31 14.27
C THR A 91 1.28 1.38 14.89
N GLU A 92 1.64 2.01 16.01
CA GLU A 92 0.75 2.96 16.70
C GLU A 92 0.36 4.14 15.80
N LYS A 93 1.36 4.81 15.21
CA LYS A 93 1.16 6.09 14.50
C LYS A 93 0.42 5.94 13.17
N GLN A 94 0.50 4.77 12.53
CA GLN A 94 -0.19 4.53 11.27
C GLN A 94 -1.70 4.36 11.44
N LEU A 95 -2.23 4.10 12.64
CA LEU A 95 -3.69 4.06 12.83
C LEU A 95 -4.32 5.41 12.50
N TYR A 96 -3.67 6.52 12.86
CA TYR A 96 -4.12 7.87 12.48
C TYR A 96 -4.05 8.10 10.96
N HIS A 97 -3.08 7.47 10.28
CA HIS A 97 -3.02 7.48 8.82
C HIS A 97 -4.18 6.69 8.19
N PHE A 98 -4.62 5.61 8.82
CA PHE A 98 -5.70 4.75 8.34
C PHE A 98 -7.10 5.34 8.49
N GLU A 99 -7.28 6.42 9.23
CA GLU A 99 -8.55 7.16 9.30
C GLU A 99 -9.04 7.62 7.91
N LYS A 100 -8.14 7.73 6.93
CA LYS A 100 -8.49 8.09 5.54
C LYS A 100 -9.28 7.01 4.78
N TYR A 101 -9.37 5.79 5.30
CA TYR A 101 -10.03 4.65 4.63
C TYR A 101 -11.46 4.37 5.15
N ASN A 102 -12.05 5.29 5.92
CA ASN A 102 -13.46 5.30 6.36
C ASN A 102 -13.90 4.09 7.21
N GLN A 103 -12.94 3.32 7.74
CA GLN A 103 -13.15 2.23 8.68
C GLN A 103 -12.47 2.55 10.03
N ASN A 104 -12.85 1.83 11.09
CA ASN A 104 -12.12 1.86 12.36
C ASN A 104 -10.65 1.44 12.12
N PRO A 105 -9.65 2.31 12.41
CA PRO A 105 -8.25 2.00 12.14
C PRO A 105 -7.73 0.71 12.79
N ASN A 106 -8.29 0.31 13.92
CA ASN A 106 -7.93 -0.95 14.58
C ASN A 106 -8.34 -2.18 13.74
N LEU A 107 -9.46 -2.10 13.03
CA LEU A 107 -9.91 -3.18 12.15
C LEU A 107 -9.01 -3.30 10.92
N ILE A 108 -8.59 -2.16 10.37
CA ILE A 108 -7.60 -2.12 9.29
C ILE A 108 -6.30 -2.77 9.74
N GLN A 109 -5.78 -2.38 10.92
CA GLN A 109 -4.58 -2.99 11.45
C GLN A 109 -4.74 -4.50 11.68
N LYS A 110 -5.88 -4.93 12.25
CA LYS A 110 -6.16 -6.36 12.46
C LYS A 110 -6.18 -7.14 11.15
N ARG A 111 -6.69 -6.54 10.07
CA ARG A 111 -6.65 -7.13 8.73
C ARG A 111 -5.22 -7.25 8.22
N LEU A 112 -4.42 -6.18 8.29
CA LEU A 112 -3.01 -6.20 7.90
C LEU A 112 -2.19 -7.25 8.65
N ASP A 113 -2.38 -7.33 9.97
CA ASP A 113 -1.73 -8.33 10.82
C ASP A 113 -1.97 -9.75 10.32
N GLY A 114 -3.20 -10.06 9.93
CA GLY A 114 -3.61 -11.38 9.44
C GLY A 114 -3.33 -11.64 7.96
N SER A 115 -2.89 -10.63 7.20
CA SER A 115 -2.63 -10.78 5.77
C SER A 115 -1.33 -11.54 5.49
N ARG A 116 -1.33 -12.30 4.40
CA ARG A 116 -0.18 -13.07 3.91
C ARG A 116 0.30 -12.56 2.55
N ALA A 117 1.56 -12.17 2.48
CA ALA A 117 2.20 -11.67 1.26
C ALA A 117 3.32 -12.61 0.79
N ALA A 118 3.27 -13.01 -0.48
CA ALA A 118 4.36 -13.72 -1.13
C ALA A 118 5.24 -12.75 -1.93
N ILE A 119 6.55 -12.73 -1.68
CA ILE A 119 7.50 -11.88 -2.39
C ILE A 119 8.41 -12.77 -3.25
N VAL A 120 8.32 -12.59 -4.57
CA VAL A 120 9.18 -13.24 -5.55
C VAL A 120 10.33 -12.31 -5.88
N GLY A 121 11.52 -12.65 -5.39
CA GLY A 121 12.75 -11.86 -5.51
C GLY A 121 12.99 -10.93 -4.32
N LEU A 122 14.12 -11.09 -3.64
CA LEU A 122 14.63 -10.30 -2.52
C LEU A 122 15.79 -9.39 -2.95
N GLY A 123 15.64 -8.81 -4.14
CA GLY A 123 16.54 -7.77 -4.67
C GLY A 123 16.29 -6.39 -4.07
N GLY A 124 16.72 -5.34 -4.78
CA GLY A 124 16.57 -3.95 -4.35
C GLY A 124 15.11 -3.53 -4.14
N VAL A 125 14.20 -4.03 -4.98
CA VAL A 125 12.76 -3.75 -4.84
C VAL A 125 12.14 -4.60 -3.72
N GLY A 126 12.32 -5.92 -3.78
CA GLY A 126 11.67 -6.85 -2.85
C GLY A 126 12.04 -6.63 -1.39
N THR A 127 13.31 -6.30 -1.10
CA THR A 127 13.73 -6.01 0.29
C THR A 127 13.17 -4.71 0.84
N ILE A 128 12.93 -3.69 0.01
CA ILE A 128 12.29 -2.45 0.46
C ILE A 128 10.79 -2.67 0.68
N ILE A 129 10.14 -3.45 -0.19
CA ILE A 129 8.75 -3.85 0.01
C ILE A 129 8.60 -4.65 1.30
N LEU A 130 9.47 -5.64 1.54
CA LEU A 130 9.47 -6.42 2.77
C LEU A 130 9.54 -5.51 4.01
N GLN A 131 10.49 -4.57 4.03
CA GLN A 131 10.66 -3.62 5.14
C GLN A 131 9.38 -2.80 5.39
N ASN A 132 8.79 -2.24 4.33
CA ASN A 132 7.59 -1.41 4.44
C ASN A 132 6.37 -2.22 4.89
N LEU A 133 6.15 -3.42 4.36
CA LEU A 133 5.02 -4.27 4.74
C LEU A 133 5.15 -4.75 6.20
N LEU A 134 6.36 -5.15 6.59
CA LEU A 134 6.66 -5.56 7.97
C LEU A 134 6.46 -4.40 8.96
N ALA A 135 6.97 -3.21 8.63
CA ALA A 135 6.78 -2.01 9.44
C ALA A 135 5.30 -1.60 9.51
N ALA A 136 4.54 -1.85 8.45
CA ALA A 136 3.08 -1.67 8.42
C ALA A 136 2.31 -2.72 9.26
N GLY A 137 3.00 -3.69 9.86
CA GLY A 137 2.42 -4.69 10.75
C GLY A 137 1.96 -5.98 10.07
N LEU A 138 2.23 -6.18 8.78
CA LEU A 138 1.98 -7.47 8.13
C LEU A 138 2.88 -8.55 8.76
N GLN A 139 2.30 -9.69 9.11
CA GLN A 139 3.01 -10.71 9.91
C GLN A 139 3.40 -11.93 9.08
N HIS A 140 2.64 -12.29 8.05
CA HIS A 140 2.84 -13.56 7.36
C HIS A 140 3.50 -13.36 5.99
N PHE A 141 4.75 -13.80 5.86
CA PHE A 141 5.49 -13.70 4.60
C PHE A 141 5.77 -15.06 3.98
N ILE A 142 5.83 -15.09 2.66
CA ILE A 142 6.44 -16.18 1.90
C ILE A 142 7.53 -15.57 1.03
N LEU A 143 8.78 -15.96 1.25
CA LEU A 143 9.93 -15.36 0.58
C LEU A 143 10.56 -16.37 -0.39
N ILE A 144 10.66 -15.98 -1.66
CA ILE A 144 11.26 -16.79 -2.72
C ILE A 144 12.45 -16.05 -3.30
N ASP A 145 13.65 -16.57 -3.08
CA ASP A 145 14.89 -16.11 -3.70
C ASP A 145 15.94 -17.23 -3.62
N PHE A 146 16.88 -17.28 -4.56
CA PHE A 146 17.92 -18.29 -4.63
C PHE A 146 19.33 -17.75 -4.36
N ASP A 147 19.50 -16.43 -4.32
CA ASP A 147 20.80 -15.79 -4.23
C ASP A 147 21.34 -15.79 -2.80
N ALA A 148 22.67 -15.79 -2.71
CA ALA A 148 23.40 -15.30 -1.55
C ALA A 148 23.62 -13.78 -1.65
N VAL A 149 23.77 -13.11 -0.52
CA VAL A 149 24.10 -11.70 -0.44
C VAL A 149 25.52 -11.48 -0.98
N SER A 150 25.65 -10.53 -1.90
CA SER A 150 26.93 -10.03 -2.41
C SER A 150 27.21 -8.61 -1.94
N VAL A 151 28.49 -8.20 -1.93
CA VAL A 151 28.89 -6.84 -1.52
C VAL A 151 28.19 -5.76 -2.33
N HIS A 152 27.99 -5.97 -3.63
CA HIS A 152 27.31 -5.01 -4.50
C HIS A 152 25.80 -4.89 -4.23
N ASN A 153 25.21 -5.75 -3.39
CA ASN A 153 23.82 -5.62 -2.96
C ASN A 153 23.63 -4.52 -1.90
N LEU A 154 24.68 -4.24 -1.11
CA LEU A 154 24.61 -3.34 0.04
C LEU A 154 24.30 -1.88 -0.34
N ASN A 155 24.42 -1.51 -1.62
CA ASN A 155 24.09 -0.16 -2.09
C ASN A 155 22.57 0.12 -2.20
N ARG A 156 21.73 -0.93 -2.13
CA ARG A 156 20.28 -0.82 -2.36
C ARG A 156 19.40 -1.80 -1.58
N GLN A 157 19.99 -2.82 -0.95
CA GLN A 157 19.27 -3.86 -0.20
C GLN A 157 19.55 -3.69 1.30
N PHE A 158 18.85 -2.75 1.94
CA PHE A 158 19.13 -2.27 3.30
C PHE A 158 18.87 -3.29 4.42
N VAL A 159 18.22 -4.41 4.10
CA VAL A 159 18.08 -5.56 5.01
C VAL A 159 19.44 -6.23 5.28
N TYR A 160 20.39 -6.09 4.35
CA TYR A 160 21.69 -6.77 4.43
C TYR A 160 22.79 -5.82 4.89
N ASN A 161 23.81 -6.38 5.55
CA ASN A 161 25.00 -5.66 5.98
C ASN A 161 26.28 -6.45 5.63
N LYS A 162 27.45 -5.94 6.03
CA LYS A 162 28.74 -6.59 5.71
C LYS A 162 28.84 -8.04 6.23
N SER A 163 28.21 -8.35 7.35
CA SER A 163 28.18 -9.70 7.94
C SER A 163 27.18 -10.65 7.23
N SER A 164 26.33 -10.10 6.37
CA SER A 164 25.37 -10.87 5.56
C SER A 164 26.03 -11.49 4.32
N VAL A 165 27.17 -10.95 3.86
CA VAL A 165 27.82 -11.38 2.61
C VAL A 165 28.14 -12.88 2.62
N GLY A 166 27.71 -13.59 1.57
CA GLY A 166 27.86 -15.03 1.41
C GLY A 166 26.73 -15.86 2.04
N LYS A 167 25.86 -15.27 2.86
CA LYS A 167 24.67 -15.94 3.39
C LYS A 167 23.48 -15.81 2.46
N LEU A 168 22.51 -16.70 2.59
CA LEU A 168 21.30 -16.67 1.76
C LEU A 168 20.47 -15.43 2.07
N LYS A 169 19.96 -14.77 1.01
CA LYS A 169 19.07 -13.61 1.16
C LYS A 169 17.83 -13.93 1.99
N ILE A 170 17.20 -15.06 1.71
CA ILE A 170 16.01 -15.55 2.44
C ILE A 170 16.26 -15.70 3.94
N SER A 171 17.45 -16.17 4.36
CA SER A 171 17.75 -16.35 5.79
C SER A 171 17.99 -15.01 6.48
N GLU A 172 18.71 -14.09 5.82
CA GLU A 172 18.94 -12.75 6.37
C GLU A 172 17.63 -11.94 6.44
N CYS A 173 16.73 -12.11 5.48
CA CYS A 173 15.39 -11.53 5.55
C CYS A 173 14.54 -12.10 6.69
N ARG A 174 14.59 -13.40 6.95
CA ARG A 174 13.91 -14.00 8.11
C ARG A 174 14.44 -13.42 9.43
N ASP A 175 15.76 -13.32 9.57
CA ASP A 175 16.39 -12.82 10.78
C ASP A 175 16.07 -11.33 10.98
N TYR A 176 16.01 -10.56 9.89
CA TYR A 176 15.51 -9.18 9.90
C TYR A 176 14.05 -9.09 10.35
N ILE A 177 13.17 -9.95 9.83
CA ILE A 177 11.75 -9.99 10.22
C ILE A 177 11.61 -10.19 11.72
N ALA A 178 12.28 -11.22 12.26
CA ALA A 178 12.26 -11.55 13.68
C ALA A 178 12.81 -10.40 14.57
N GLY A 179 13.78 -9.64 14.05
CA GLY A 179 14.37 -8.49 14.75
C GLY A 179 13.45 -7.26 14.85
N ILE A 180 12.52 -7.08 13.91
CA ILE A 180 11.60 -5.94 13.89
C ILE A 180 10.25 -6.29 14.54
N ASN A 181 9.69 -7.45 14.23
CA ASN A 181 8.42 -7.91 14.78
C ASN A 181 8.49 -9.40 15.12
N PRO A 182 8.65 -9.77 16.42
CA PRO A 182 8.71 -11.16 16.85
C PRO A 182 7.44 -11.99 16.56
N ASN A 183 6.31 -11.34 16.26
CA ASN A 183 5.07 -12.02 15.88
C ASN A 183 4.99 -12.31 14.38
N ALA A 184 5.89 -11.76 13.58
CA ALA A 184 5.94 -12.00 12.14
C ALA A 184 6.78 -13.24 11.82
N ASP A 185 6.36 -13.98 10.81
CA ASP A 185 6.98 -15.21 10.33
C ASP A 185 7.18 -15.20 8.81
N ALA A 186 8.08 -16.07 8.35
CA ALA A 186 8.38 -16.21 6.94
C ALA A 186 8.59 -17.67 6.55
N ALA A 187 7.78 -18.16 5.61
CA ALA A 187 8.09 -19.39 4.88
C ALA A 187 9.17 -19.09 3.84
N LEU A 188 10.25 -19.88 3.83
CA LEU A 188 11.42 -19.63 3.00
C LEU A 188 11.53 -20.67 1.89
N TYR A 189 11.66 -20.19 0.65
CA TYR A 189 11.89 -21.02 -0.52
C TYR A 189 13.20 -20.60 -1.20
N HIS A 190 14.25 -21.40 -0.98
CA HIS A 190 15.52 -21.27 -1.69
C HIS A 190 15.35 -21.78 -3.12
N LYS A 191 14.78 -20.96 -4.00
CA LYS A 191 14.34 -21.38 -5.33
C LYS A 191 14.44 -20.28 -6.36
N GLU A 192 15.05 -20.63 -7.49
CA GLU A 192 14.98 -19.83 -8.71
C GLU A 192 13.69 -20.17 -9.45
N ILE A 193 12.96 -19.14 -9.90
CA ILE A 193 11.77 -19.31 -10.74
C ILE A 193 12.21 -19.36 -12.21
N THR A 194 12.39 -20.56 -12.73
CA THR A 194 12.86 -20.83 -14.09
C THR A 194 11.73 -21.20 -15.04
N GLN A 195 10.59 -21.64 -14.50
CA GLN A 195 9.38 -22.01 -15.24
C GLN A 195 8.12 -21.74 -14.40
N PRO A 196 6.92 -21.63 -15.01
CA PRO A 196 5.68 -21.34 -14.28
C PRO A 196 5.38 -22.29 -13.12
N GLN A 197 5.73 -23.57 -13.27
CA GLN A 197 5.47 -24.63 -12.28
C GLN A 197 6.25 -24.40 -10.98
N ASP A 198 7.35 -23.63 -11.02
CA ASP A 198 8.14 -23.31 -9.84
C ASP A 198 7.34 -22.51 -8.81
N LEU A 199 6.28 -21.80 -9.22
CA LEU A 199 5.38 -21.04 -8.35
C LEU A 199 4.44 -21.93 -7.53
N ARG A 200 4.30 -23.23 -7.86
CA ARG A 200 3.44 -24.18 -7.13
C ARG A 200 3.90 -24.42 -5.68
N VAL A 201 5.10 -23.95 -5.30
CA VAL A 201 5.52 -23.86 -3.89
C VAL A 201 4.57 -23.02 -3.03
N LEU A 202 3.79 -22.14 -3.67
CA LEU A 202 2.78 -21.28 -3.05
C LEU A 202 1.42 -21.99 -2.87
N ASP A 203 1.21 -23.17 -3.45
CA ASP A 203 -0.08 -23.89 -3.43
C ASP A 203 -0.63 -24.19 -2.03
N PRO A 204 0.21 -24.55 -1.02
CA PRO A 204 -0.27 -24.86 0.32
C PRO A 204 -0.81 -23.67 1.12
N TYR A 205 -0.65 -22.44 0.63
CA TYR A 205 -0.96 -21.23 1.39
C TYR A 205 -2.19 -20.50 0.84
N GLU A 206 -2.96 -19.92 1.77
CA GLU A 206 -3.91 -18.84 1.48
C GLU A 206 -3.14 -17.53 1.44
N ILE A 207 -3.12 -16.85 0.28
CA ILE A 207 -2.28 -15.67 0.04
C ILE A 207 -3.18 -14.51 -0.36
N ASP A 208 -3.03 -13.36 0.29
CA ASP A 208 -3.78 -12.15 -0.07
C ASP A 208 -3.16 -11.48 -1.31
N ILE A 209 -1.84 -11.50 -1.42
CA ILE A 209 -1.12 -10.87 -2.53
C ILE A 209 0.21 -11.56 -2.87
N VAL A 210 0.49 -11.73 -4.15
CA VAL A 210 1.82 -12.09 -4.67
C VAL A 210 2.45 -10.87 -5.33
N ILE A 211 3.68 -10.58 -4.93
CA ILE A 211 4.46 -9.42 -5.35
C ILE A 211 5.64 -9.92 -6.19
N ASN A 212 5.60 -9.65 -7.48
CA ASN A 212 6.74 -9.87 -8.36
C ASN A 212 7.73 -8.70 -8.25
N ALA A 213 8.86 -8.95 -7.61
CA ALA A 213 10.00 -8.03 -7.52
C ALA A 213 11.26 -8.56 -8.22
N ALA A 214 11.13 -9.68 -8.94
CA ALA A 214 12.17 -10.27 -9.76
C ALA A 214 12.08 -9.78 -11.22
N ASP A 215 13.25 -9.64 -11.85
CA ASP A 215 13.43 -9.18 -13.23
C ASP A 215 13.76 -10.32 -14.21
N LYS A 216 14.13 -11.49 -13.67
CA LYS A 216 14.47 -12.69 -14.46
C LYS A 216 13.65 -13.92 -14.07
N PRO A 217 13.28 -14.76 -15.05
CA PRO A 217 13.40 -14.54 -16.50
C PRO A 217 12.44 -13.44 -16.99
N HIS A 218 12.59 -12.97 -18.23
CA HIS A 218 11.80 -11.84 -18.77
C HIS A 218 10.27 -12.02 -18.69
N ASN A 219 9.81 -13.28 -18.64
CA ASN A 219 8.40 -13.66 -18.52
C ASN A 219 7.92 -13.85 -17.08
N ILE A 220 8.76 -13.65 -16.06
CA ILE A 220 8.41 -13.95 -14.67
C ILE A 220 7.14 -13.22 -14.21
N SER A 221 6.97 -11.95 -14.58
CA SER A 221 5.75 -11.19 -14.25
C SER A 221 4.49 -11.80 -14.86
N GLU A 222 4.57 -12.34 -16.09
CA GLU A 222 3.46 -13.02 -16.76
C GLU A 222 3.13 -14.34 -16.06
N TRP A 223 4.15 -15.10 -15.65
CA TRP A 223 3.97 -16.35 -14.92
C TRP A 223 3.33 -16.12 -13.55
N VAL A 224 3.82 -15.13 -12.81
CA VAL A 224 3.25 -14.75 -11.50
C VAL A 224 1.81 -14.25 -11.68
N TYR A 225 1.53 -13.41 -12.69
CA TYR A 225 0.16 -12.98 -12.99
C TYR A 225 -0.77 -14.16 -13.31
N ARG A 226 -0.36 -15.09 -14.18
CA ARG A 226 -1.17 -16.27 -14.53
C ARG A 226 -1.46 -17.14 -13.32
N TYR A 227 -0.46 -17.37 -12.48
CA TYR A 227 -0.62 -18.09 -11.22
C TYR A 227 -1.65 -17.39 -10.32
N CYS A 228 -1.54 -16.08 -10.14
CA CYS A 228 -2.48 -15.29 -9.34
C CYS A 228 -3.90 -15.32 -9.89
N LYS A 229 -4.06 -15.18 -11.21
CA LYS A 229 -5.35 -15.23 -11.89
C LYS A 229 -6.02 -16.59 -11.76
N GLU A 230 -5.28 -17.68 -11.96
CA GLU A 230 -5.78 -19.06 -11.80
C GLU A 230 -6.31 -19.30 -10.38
N ARG A 231 -5.67 -18.69 -9.38
CA ARG A 231 -5.94 -18.91 -7.95
C ARG A 231 -6.80 -17.82 -7.30
N ASN A 232 -7.24 -16.80 -8.06
CA ASN A 232 -7.90 -15.60 -7.55
C ASN A 232 -7.14 -14.93 -6.38
N ILE A 233 -5.83 -14.71 -6.56
CA ILE A 233 -4.97 -14.01 -5.60
C ILE A 233 -4.62 -12.62 -6.17
N ALA A 234 -4.47 -11.59 -5.34
CA ALA A 234 -4.02 -10.30 -5.86
C ALA A 234 -2.58 -10.37 -6.39
N PHE A 235 -2.32 -9.63 -7.47
CA PHE A 235 -1.03 -9.57 -8.15
C PHE A 235 -0.50 -8.15 -8.11
N MET A 236 0.78 -7.99 -7.79
CA MET A 236 1.51 -6.72 -7.90
C MET A 236 2.85 -6.94 -8.59
N THR A 237 3.27 -6.02 -9.44
CA THR A 237 4.59 -6.02 -10.06
C THR A 237 5.14 -4.61 -10.20
N GLY A 238 6.46 -4.51 -10.35
CA GLY A 238 7.14 -3.26 -10.66
C GLY A 238 8.57 -3.50 -11.10
N GLY A 239 9.27 -2.44 -11.48
CA GLY A 239 10.65 -2.52 -11.93
C GLY A 239 11.29 -1.14 -12.00
N VAL A 240 12.61 -1.12 -11.93
CA VAL A 240 13.41 0.12 -11.87
C VAL A 240 14.52 0.05 -12.90
N GLY A 241 14.57 1.04 -13.78
CA GLY A 241 15.68 1.29 -14.68
C GLY A 241 16.54 2.47 -14.20
N SER A 242 17.49 2.90 -15.05
CA SER A 242 18.38 4.01 -14.72
C SER A 242 17.68 5.37 -14.68
N PHE A 243 16.80 5.62 -15.64
CA PHE A 243 16.15 6.93 -15.86
C PHE A 243 14.66 6.93 -15.50
N SER A 244 14.06 5.74 -15.38
CA SER A 244 12.64 5.61 -15.08
C SER A 244 12.35 4.36 -14.27
N GLY A 245 11.19 4.33 -13.65
CA GLY A 245 10.67 3.17 -12.97
C GLY A 245 9.18 3.01 -13.20
N GLN A 246 8.67 1.82 -12.93
CA GLN A 246 7.25 1.51 -13.08
C GLN A 246 6.76 0.67 -11.91
N TRP A 247 5.52 0.91 -11.52
CA TRP A 247 4.80 0.04 -10.60
C TRP A 247 3.38 -0.22 -11.09
N GLY A 248 2.85 -1.33 -10.62
CA GLY A 248 1.58 -1.83 -11.07
C GLY A 248 1.67 -2.54 -12.44
N PRO A 249 0.53 -3.04 -12.90
CA PRO A 249 -0.77 -2.93 -12.24
C PRO A 249 -0.82 -3.74 -10.94
N LEU A 250 -1.58 -3.24 -9.97
CA LEU A 250 -2.17 -4.07 -8.94
C LEU A 250 -3.47 -4.64 -9.53
N LEU A 251 -3.57 -5.96 -9.63
CA LEU A 251 -4.77 -6.66 -10.10
C LEU A 251 -5.33 -7.51 -8.97
N THR A 252 -6.64 -7.46 -8.77
CA THR A 252 -7.35 -8.20 -7.72
C THR A 252 -8.26 -9.26 -8.33
N PRO A 253 -8.88 -10.13 -7.53
CA PRO A 253 -9.93 -11.04 -8.01
C PRO A 253 -11.03 -10.32 -8.81
N GLU A 254 -11.45 -9.13 -8.36
CA GLU A 254 -12.43 -8.30 -9.05
C GLU A 254 -11.92 -7.78 -10.39
N SER A 255 -10.62 -7.47 -10.50
CA SER A 255 -9.98 -7.14 -11.78
C SER A 255 -10.10 -8.28 -12.78
N TYR A 256 -9.83 -9.52 -12.34
CA TYR A 256 -9.89 -10.70 -13.20
C TYR A 256 -11.32 -11.02 -13.64
N GLN A 257 -12.28 -10.92 -12.71
CA GLN A 257 -13.71 -11.09 -13.00
C GLN A 257 -14.21 -10.04 -13.99
N SER A 258 -13.66 -8.83 -13.91
CA SER A 258 -13.95 -7.74 -14.84
C SER A 258 -13.20 -7.86 -16.18
N GLY A 259 -12.45 -8.93 -16.42
CA GLY A 259 -11.76 -9.19 -17.69
C GLY A 259 -10.45 -8.43 -17.90
N VAL A 260 -9.92 -7.77 -16.86
CA VAL A 260 -8.62 -7.07 -16.95
C VAL A 260 -7.49 -8.09 -16.99
N THR A 261 -6.57 -7.93 -17.93
CA THR A 261 -5.41 -8.83 -18.09
C THR A 261 -4.08 -8.09 -18.06
N TYR A 262 -3.11 -8.66 -17.33
CA TYR A 262 -1.70 -8.30 -17.50
C TYR A 262 -1.18 -9.08 -18.68
N GLU A 263 -1.29 -8.52 -19.88
CA GLU A 263 -0.53 -9.02 -21.03
C GLU A 263 0.51 -7.97 -21.38
N LYS A 264 1.78 -8.40 -21.44
CA LYS A 264 2.79 -7.59 -22.13
C LYS A 264 2.39 -7.59 -23.62
N ASN A 265 1.77 -6.52 -24.09
CA ASN A 265 1.62 -6.23 -25.52
C ASN A 265 3.01 -6.00 -26.13
N MET A 266 3.79 -7.05 -26.27
CA MET A 266 5.05 -7.06 -27.01
C MET A 266 4.80 -7.73 -28.35
N PRO A 267 5.01 -7.01 -29.46
CA PRO A 267 5.07 -7.64 -30.78
C PRO A 267 6.07 -8.80 -30.73
N ALA A 268 5.69 -9.98 -31.25
CA ALA A 268 6.52 -11.19 -31.18
C ALA A 268 7.97 -10.98 -31.67
N GLY A 269 8.19 -10.05 -32.61
CA GLY A 269 9.52 -9.69 -33.12
C GLY A 269 10.42 -8.91 -32.14
N LEU A 270 9.86 -8.30 -31.09
CA LEU A 270 10.61 -7.55 -30.06
C LEU A 270 11.02 -8.43 -28.87
N LEU A 271 10.46 -9.64 -28.75
CA LEU A 271 10.81 -10.57 -27.68
C LEU A 271 12.29 -11.01 -27.78
N ASN A 272 12.81 -11.13 -29.00
CA ASN A 272 14.20 -11.44 -29.30
C ASN A 272 15.16 -10.25 -29.13
N CYS A 273 14.66 -9.07 -28.75
CA CYS A 273 15.45 -7.85 -28.59
C CYS A 273 15.75 -7.53 -27.12
N TYR A 274 15.27 -8.37 -26.19
CA TYR A 274 15.61 -8.19 -24.78
C TYR A 274 17.07 -8.56 -24.55
N PRO A 275 17.87 -7.68 -23.92
CA PRO A 275 19.23 -8.05 -23.56
C PRO A 275 19.20 -9.19 -22.55
N ASP A 276 20.04 -10.20 -22.76
CA ASP A 276 20.18 -11.35 -21.85
C ASP A 276 20.73 -10.91 -20.47
N GLU A 277 21.48 -9.81 -20.44
CA GLU A 277 22.00 -9.21 -19.21
C GLU A 277 21.10 -8.07 -18.69
N PRO A 278 20.82 -8.02 -17.38
CA PRO A 278 20.06 -6.93 -16.79
C PRO A 278 20.90 -5.66 -16.76
N ILE A 279 20.24 -4.52 -16.59
CA ILE A 279 20.92 -3.24 -16.40
C ILE A 279 21.80 -3.34 -15.16
N LYS A 280 23.11 -3.14 -15.33
CA LYS A 280 24.10 -3.19 -14.24
C LYS A 280 23.93 -2.02 -13.26
N GLY A 281 23.43 -0.88 -13.76
CA GLY A 281 23.17 0.32 -12.96
C GLY A 281 21.94 0.15 -12.08
N SER A 282 22.13 0.27 -10.77
CA SER A 282 21.01 0.26 -9.81
C SER A 282 21.37 1.08 -8.58
N LEU A 283 20.50 2.02 -8.20
CA LEU A 283 20.71 2.95 -7.10
C LEU A 283 19.63 2.75 -6.02
N GLY A 284 20.03 2.74 -4.74
CA GLY A 284 19.11 2.56 -3.63
C GLY A 284 17.96 3.58 -3.60
N ALA A 285 18.22 4.84 -3.97
CA ALA A 285 17.19 5.90 -4.00
C ALA A 285 16.08 5.62 -5.02
N THR A 286 16.42 5.26 -6.27
CA THR A 286 15.41 4.98 -7.31
C THR A 286 14.65 3.68 -7.01
N ASN A 287 15.33 2.67 -6.47
CA ASN A 287 14.67 1.48 -5.93
C ASN A 287 13.69 1.86 -4.82
N GLY A 288 14.10 2.71 -3.89
CA GLY A 288 13.30 3.19 -2.77
C GLY A 288 12.03 3.92 -3.21
N ILE A 289 12.12 4.81 -4.19
CA ILE A 289 10.97 5.55 -4.72
C ILE A 289 9.89 4.60 -5.25
N ILE A 290 10.25 3.73 -6.19
CA ILE A 290 9.29 2.81 -6.82
C ILE A 290 8.77 1.78 -5.83
N SER A 291 9.65 1.23 -4.99
CA SER A 291 9.24 0.25 -3.97
C SER A 291 8.32 0.85 -2.92
N SER A 292 8.48 2.14 -2.60
CA SER A 292 7.58 2.85 -1.68
C SER A 292 6.20 3.07 -2.31
N PHE A 293 6.12 3.41 -3.61
CA PHE A 293 4.84 3.45 -4.32
C PHE A 293 4.17 2.07 -4.37
N MET A 294 4.94 1.01 -4.65
CA MET A 294 4.43 -0.35 -4.60
C MET A 294 3.88 -0.70 -3.22
N SER A 295 4.67 -0.44 -2.17
CA SER A 295 4.30 -0.72 -0.79
C SER A 295 3.04 0.04 -0.36
N HIS A 296 2.96 1.32 -0.72
CA HIS A 296 1.79 2.16 -0.43
C HIS A 296 0.52 1.59 -1.08
N ASP A 297 0.60 1.16 -2.34
CA ASP A 297 -0.55 0.60 -3.05
C ASP A 297 -0.94 -0.79 -2.51
N ILE A 298 0.03 -1.63 -2.14
CA ILE A 298 -0.22 -2.92 -1.46
C ILE A 298 -0.91 -2.69 -0.11
N ILE A 299 -0.38 -1.81 0.75
CA ILE A 299 -0.97 -1.50 2.06
C ILE A 299 -2.37 -0.90 1.88
N THR A 300 -2.55 -0.03 0.90
CA THR A 300 -3.87 0.55 0.58
C THR A 300 -4.88 -0.53 0.21
N TYR A 301 -4.50 -1.49 -0.65
CA TYR A 301 -5.35 -2.62 -1.01
C TYR A 301 -5.71 -3.49 0.20
N LEU A 302 -4.71 -3.90 0.98
CA LEU A 302 -4.92 -4.73 2.16
C LEU A 302 -5.73 -4.00 3.25
N ALA A 303 -5.62 -2.67 3.32
CA ALA A 303 -6.47 -1.83 4.17
C ALA A 303 -7.92 -1.68 3.67
N GLY A 304 -8.27 -2.23 2.50
CA GLY A 304 -9.59 -2.12 1.90
C GLY A 304 -9.85 -0.82 1.14
N GLY A 305 -8.80 -0.03 0.88
CA GLY A 305 -8.85 1.12 -0.01
C GLY A 305 -8.66 0.75 -1.49
N SER A 306 -8.78 1.75 -2.35
CA SER A 306 -8.51 1.62 -3.79
C SER A 306 -7.15 2.24 -4.12
N PRO A 307 -6.09 1.44 -4.36
CA PRO A 307 -4.78 1.97 -4.69
C PRO A 307 -4.75 2.61 -6.08
N LYS A 308 -3.75 3.47 -6.32
CA LYS A 308 -3.63 4.21 -7.59
C LYS A 308 -3.28 3.29 -8.75
N SER A 309 -2.47 2.25 -8.52
CA SER A 309 -2.12 1.23 -9.53
C SER A 309 -3.19 0.15 -9.75
N LEU A 310 -4.37 0.25 -9.13
CA LEU A 310 -5.47 -0.68 -9.41
C LEU A 310 -5.82 -0.63 -10.91
N ASN A 311 -5.70 -1.76 -11.60
CA ASN A 311 -5.91 -1.89 -13.05
C ASN A 311 -5.08 -0.91 -13.90
N THR A 312 -4.01 -0.33 -13.35
CA THR A 312 -3.27 0.77 -13.97
C THR A 312 -1.78 0.55 -13.79
N ARG A 313 -1.04 0.52 -14.89
CA ARG A 313 0.43 0.57 -14.85
C ARG A 313 0.86 2.03 -14.80
N ILE A 314 1.73 2.36 -13.85
CA ILE A 314 2.20 3.73 -13.63
C ILE A 314 3.71 3.78 -13.85
N GLY A 315 4.15 4.72 -14.68
CA GLY A 315 5.57 4.99 -14.92
C GLY A 315 5.96 6.35 -14.35
N LEU A 316 7.17 6.44 -13.80
CA LEU A 316 7.80 7.68 -13.37
C LEU A 316 9.13 7.84 -14.11
N ASP A 317 9.29 8.96 -14.79
CA ASP A 317 10.58 9.45 -15.27
C ASP A 317 11.30 10.18 -14.14
N PHE A 318 12.52 9.75 -13.78
CA PHE A 318 13.25 10.28 -12.62
C PHE A 318 13.85 11.67 -12.89
N ASP A 319 14.16 12.00 -14.14
CA ASP A 319 14.85 13.25 -14.49
C ASP A 319 13.85 14.41 -14.66
N GLY A 320 12.76 14.17 -15.40
CA GLY A 320 11.70 15.15 -15.66
C GLY A 320 10.52 15.09 -14.68
N LEU A 321 10.49 14.10 -13.78
CA LEU A 321 9.40 13.88 -12.80
C LEU A 321 8.02 13.74 -13.46
N HIS A 322 7.98 13.19 -14.67
CA HIS A 322 6.74 12.95 -15.40
C HIS A 322 6.14 11.60 -15.03
N ILE A 323 4.85 11.61 -14.67
CA ILE A 323 4.07 10.40 -14.37
C ILE A 323 3.20 10.03 -15.57
N THR A 324 3.26 8.77 -15.98
CA THR A 324 2.41 8.21 -17.03
C THR A 324 1.51 7.13 -16.45
N GLU A 325 0.24 7.13 -16.83
CA GLU A 325 -0.76 6.16 -16.38
C GLU A 325 -1.32 5.41 -17.58
N THR A 326 -1.12 4.10 -17.63
CA THR A 326 -1.72 3.22 -18.63
C THR A 326 -2.75 2.34 -17.95
N LYS A 327 -4.04 2.66 -18.14
CA LYS A 327 -5.14 1.79 -17.70
C LYS A 327 -5.14 0.51 -18.54
N LEU A 328 -5.22 -0.63 -17.89
CA LEU A 328 -5.42 -1.90 -18.55
C LEU A 328 -6.92 -2.02 -18.86
N SER A 329 -7.25 -2.21 -20.13
CA SER A 329 -8.62 -2.41 -20.58
C SER A 329 -9.01 -3.88 -20.57
N GLN A 330 -10.31 -4.13 -20.63
CA GLN A 330 -10.84 -5.43 -21.02
C GLN A 330 -10.32 -5.75 -22.42
N LYS A 331 -9.91 -7.01 -22.66
CA LYS A 331 -9.99 -7.50 -24.03
C LYS A 331 -11.46 -7.60 -24.36
N GLU A 332 -11.91 -6.88 -25.38
CA GLU A 332 -13.12 -7.31 -26.09
C GLU A 332 -12.89 -8.77 -26.46
N SER A 333 -13.76 -9.65 -25.97
CA SER A 333 -13.79 -11.03 -26.39
C SER A 333 -13.88 -11.01 -27.91
N ALA A 334 -12.79 -11.41 -28.58
CA ALA A 334 -12.83 -11.72 -30.00
C ALA A 334 -13.85 -12.85 -30.16
N LEU A 335 -15.04 -12.48 -30.62
CA LEU A 335 -16.09 -13.39 -31.07
C LEU A 335 -15.62 -14.18 -32.28
#